data_AF-A0A1B8VDH5-F1
#
_entry.id   AF-A0A1B8VDH5-F1
#
_cell.length_a   1.000
_cell.length_b   1.000
_cell.length_c   1.000
_cell.angle_alpha   90.00
_cell.angle_beta   90.00
_cell.angle_gamma   90.00
#
_symmetry.space_group_name_H-M   'P 1'
#
loop_
_entity.id
_entity.type
_entity.pdbx_description
1 polymer ?
#
loop_
_entity_poly.entity_id
_entity_poly.type
_entity_poly.pdbx_seq_one_letter_code
_entity_poly.pdbx_strand_id
1 'polypeptide(L)'
;MKVKVLFIGLSGILTLAQMSSSFAESLNGKNLYSQRCAVCHGADIKATGPLANKSNPPTPDLTTPAFRKRLSDYPGVIVSSVVLRPNGSLIPRTLRENGVKMPPHAWTIDDLRDLNQYMTAVIARSR
;
A
#
# COMPACT_ATOMS: atom_id res chain seq x y z
N MET A 1 16.71 23.12 -47.88
CA MET A 1 16.24 21.97 -47.08
C MET A 1 17.18 21.77 -45.89
N LYS A 2 16.98 22.56 -44.83
CA LYS A 2 17.73 22.50 -43.56
C LYS A 2 16.68 22.69 -42.47
N VAL A 3 16.87 22.11 -41.29
CA VAL A 3 15.92 22.08 -40.15
C VAL A 3 14.88 20.95 -40.23
N LYS A 4 15.31 19.69 -40.03
CA LYS A 4 14.37 18.62 -39.59
C LYS A 4 14.96 17.57 -38.65
N VAL A 5 16.25 17.66 -38.30
CA VAL A 5 16.95 16.61 -37.52
C VAL A 5 17.26 17.03 -36.08
N LEU A 6 17.05 18.30 -35.70
CA LEU A 6 17.47 18.83 -34.39
C LEU A 6 16.36 18.87 -33.32
N PHE A 7 15.33 18.02 -33.40
CA PHE A 7 14.30 17.94 -32.36
C PHE A 7 14.24 16.58 -31.64
N ILE A 8 15.02 15.58 -32.07
CA ILE A 8 14.96 14.22 -31.49
C ILE A 8 15.95 14.07 -30.31
N GLY A 9 16.98 14.92 -30.22
CA GLY A 9 18.02 14.81 -29.18
C GLY A 9 17.59 15.26 -27.77
N LEU A 10 16.55 16.11 -27.65
CA LEU A 10 16.16 16.67 -26.34
C LEU A 10 15.08 15.84 -25.61
N SER A 11 14.40 14.94 -26.32
CA SER A 11 13.29 14.15 -25.75
C SER A 11 13.75 12.95 -24.92
N GLY A 12 14.99 12.49 -25.05
CA GLY A 12 15.51 11.30 -24.37
C GLY A 12 15.93 11.53 -22.91
N ILE A 13 16.23 12.77 -22.52
CA ILE A 13 16.73 13.08 -21.17
C ILE A 13 15.58 13.21 -20.16
N LEU A 14 14.38 13.59 -20.62
CA LEU A 14 13.23 13.84 -19.73
C LEU A 14 12.59 12.55 -19.20
N THR A 15 12.70 11.42 -19.91
CA THR A 15 12.10 10.14 -19.51
C THR A 15 12.84 9.43 -18.37
N LEU A 16 14.13 9.68 -18.16
CA LEU A 16 14.87 9.02 -17.07
C LEU A 16 14.50 9.55 -15.67
N ALA A 17 14.12 10.83 -15.56
CA ALA A 17 13.78 11.43 -14.27
C ALA A 17 12.44 10.92 -13.69
N GLN A 18 11.51 10.48 -14.55
CA GLN A 18 10.19 10.03 -14.12
C GLN A 18 10.23 8.66 -13.42
N MET A 19 11.20 7.81 -13.74
CA MET A 19 11.31 6.46 -13.16
C MET A 19 11.75 6.49 -11.68
N SER A 20 12.57 7.47 -11.31
CA SER A 20 13.12 7.61 -9.95
C SER A 20 12.04 7.88 -8.92
N SER A 21 11.03 8.69 -9.27
CA SER A 21 9.92 9.03 -8.38
C SER A 21 9.06 7.81 -8.07
N SER A 22 8.66 7.04 -9.10
CA SER A 22 7.83 5.85 -8.90
C SER A 22 8.53 4.73 -8.12
N PHE A 23 9.86 4.61 -8.23
CA PHE A 23 10.63 3.65 -7.43
C PHE A 23 10.74 4.08 -5.95
N ALA A 24 10.98 5.37 -5.68
CA ALA A 24 11.05 5.90 -4.32
C ALA A 24 9.69 5.85 -3.60
N GLU A 25 8.60 6.20 -4.30
CA GLU A 25 7.20 6.08 -3.82
C GLU A 25 6.89 4.61 -3.43
N SER A 26 7.38 3.64 -4.20
CA SER A 26 7.21 2.22 -3.88
C SER A 26 7.95 1.78 -2.61
N LEU A 27 9.10 2.37 -2.28
CA LEU A 27 9.90 2.00 -1.11
C LEU A 27 9.28 2.53 0.20
N ASN A 28 8.78 3.77 0.20
CA ASN A 28 8.08 4.32 1.37
C ASN A 28 6.83 3.50 1.69
N GLY A 29 5.98 3.25 0.68
CA GLY A 29 4.78 2.42 0.83
C GLY A 29 5.08 1.01 1.35
N LYS A 30 6.16 0.39 0.86
CA LYS A 30 6.65 -0.90 1.37
C LYS A 30 7.03 -0.82 2.85
N ASN A 31 7.82 0.19 3.24
CA ASN A 31 8.25 0.36 4.62
C ASN A 31 7.08 0.58 5.57
N LEU A 32 6.14 1.47 5.20
CA LEU A 32 4.91 1.72 5.95
C LEU A 32 4.09 0.43 6.11
N TYR A 33 3.92 -0.33 5.04
CA TYR A 33 3.21 -1.61 5.08
C TYR A 33 3.90 -2.62 6.02
N SER A 34 5.21 -2.82 5.86
CA SER A 34 5.98 -3.78 6.67
C SER A 34 5.95 -3.43 8.16
N GLN A 35 6.04 -2.16 8.52
CA GLN A 35 6.06 -1.71 9.91
C GLN A 35 4.68 -1.77 10.58
N ARG A 36 3.59 -1.66 9.81
CA ARG A 36 2.25 -1.37 10.38
C ARG A 36 1.16 -2.36 9.99
N CYS A 37 1.22 -2.91 8.79
CA CYS A 37 0.13 -3.72 8.23
C CYS A 37 0.46 -5.21 8.25
N ALA A 38 1.73 -5.57 8.01
CA ALA A 38 2.17 -6.96 7.87
C ALA A 38 1.99 -7.80 9.15
N VAL A 39 1.92 -7.18 10.33
CA VAL A 39 1.67 -7.89 11.59
C VAL A 39 0.33 -8.65 11.60
N CYS A 40 -0.66 -8.15 10.87
CA CYS A 40 -1.94 -8.82 10.67
C CYS A 40 -2.06 -9.42 9.27
N HIS A 41 -1.74 -8.64 8.23
CA HIS A 41 -1.97 -9.05 6.85
C HIS A 41 -0.87 -9.95 6.27
N GLY A 42 0.28 -10.11 6.94
CA GLY A 42 1.44 -10.84 6.41
C GLY A 42 2.26 -10.04 5.41
N ALA A 43 3.46 -10.49 5.04
CA ALA A 43 4.25 -9.83 3.99
C ALA A 43 3.64 -10.04 2.59
N ASP A 44 2.84 -11.09 2.44
CA ASP A 44 2.16 -11.50 1.21
C ASP A 44 0.76 -10.92 1.04
N ILE A 45 0.28 -10.12 2.01
CA ILE A 45 -1.07 -9.53 2.04
C ILE A 45 -2.20 -10.58 2.25
N LYS A 46 -1.86 -11.84 2.51
CA LYS A 46 -2.81 -12.97 2.56
C LYS A 46 -3.36 -13.30 3.95
N ALA A 47 -3.33 -12.35 4.88
CA ALA A 47 -3.66 -12.59 6.29
C ALA A 47 -2.82 -13.71 6.91
N THR A 48 -1.52 -13.70 6.64
CA THR A 48 -0.55 -14.67 7.21
C THR A 48 0.25 -14.08 8.37
N GLY A 49 -0.07 -12.85 8.79
CA GLY A 49 0.62 -12.19 9.89
C GLY A 49 0.39 -12.91 11.23
N PRO A 50 1.31 -12.75 12.21
CA PRO A 50 1.18 -13.40 13.52
C PRO A 50 -0.12 -13.06 14.27
N LEU A 51 -0.75 -11.92 13.94
CA LEU A 51 -2.03 -11.49 14.53
C LEU A 51 -3.24 -11.74 13.62
N ALA A 52 -3.09 -12.40 12.47
CA ALA A 52 -4.16 -12.55 11.49
C ALA A 52 -5.49 -13.08 12.08
N ASN A 53 -5.39 -14.05 13.00
CA ASN A 53 -6.51 -14.73 13.63
C ASN A 53 -6.81 -14.23 15.06
N LYS A 54 -6.29 -13.07 15.45
CA LYS A 54 -6.39 -12.53 16.83
C LYS A 54 -7.51 -11.49 17.01
N SER A 55 -8.28 -11.22 15.97
CA SER A 55 -9.43 -10.29 16.00
C SER A 55 -10.72 -11.01 15.58
N ASN A 56 -11.87 -10.45 15.96
CA ASN A 56 -13.18 -10.87 15.43
C ASN A 56 -13.90 -9.65 14.81
N PRO A 57 -14.15 -9.62 13.50
CA PRO A 57 -13.78 -10.62 12.50
C PRO A 57 -12.25 -10.76 12.32
N PRO A 58 -11.76 -11.91 11.79
CA PRO A 58 -10.34 -12.09 11.52
C PRO A 58 -9.83 -11.13 10.46
N THR A 59 -8.51 -10.98 10.39
CA THR A 59 -7.87 -10.14 9.36
C THR A 59 -8.19 -10.70 7.98
N PRO A 60 -8.68 -9.89 7.02
CA PRO A 60 -9.03 -10.38 5.70
C PRO A 60 -7.79 -10.59 4.82
N ASP A 61 -7.83 -11.65 4.01
CA ASP A 61 -6.95 -11.84 2.87
C ASP A 61 -7.32 -10.84 1.76
N LEU A 62 -6.43 -9.89 1.48
CA LEU A 62 -6.67 -8.84 0.48
C LEU A 62 -6.33 -9.30 -0.95
N THR A 63 -6.00 -10.58 -1.13
CA THR A 63 -5.81 -11.21 -2.44
C THR A 63 -7.04 -11.99 -2.89
N THR A 64 -8.11 -12.03 -2.11
CA THR A 64 -9.36 -12.69 -2.52
C THR A 64 -9.97 -12.02 -3.78
N PRO A 65 -10.66 -12.79 -4.66
CA PRO A 65 -11.37 -12.22 -5.81
C PRO A 65 -12.37 -11.12 -5.42
N ALA A 66 -13.05 -11.28 -4.28
CA ALA A 66 -13.99 -10.30 -3.75
C ALA A 66 -13.28 -8.98 -3.41
N PHE A 67 -12.13 -9.03 -2.74
CA PHE A 67 -11.36 -7.83 -2.43
C PHE A 67 -10.78 -7.18 -3.70
N ARG A 68 -10.28 -7.98 -4.65
CA ARG A 68 -9.80 -7.46 -5.95
C ARG A 68 -10.90 -6.73 -6.71
N LYS A 69 -12.12 -7.28 -6.75
CA LYS A 69 -13.27 -6.58 -7.33
C LYS A 69 -13.56 -5.27 -6.60
N ARG A 70 -13.61 -5.29 -5.26
CA ARG A 70 -13.83 -4.08 -4.45
C ARG A 70 -12.77 -3.01 -4.69
N LEU A 71 -11.50 -3.39 -4.82
CA LEU A 71 -10.39 -2.48 -5.13
C LEU A 71 -10.54 -1.90 -6.53
N SER A 72 -10.98 -2.70 -7.51
CA SER A 72 -11.26 -2.21 -8.86
C SER A 72 -12.45 -1.24 -8.89
N ASP A 73 -13.54 -1.57 -8.20
CA ASP A 73 -14.75 -0.73 -8.12
C ASP A 73 -14.48 0.57 -7.34
N TYR A 74 -13.57 0.51 -6.35
CA TYR A 74 -13.20 1.63 -5.51
C TYR A 74 -11.69 1.64 -5.20
N PRO A 75 -10.86 2.29 -6.06
CA PRO A 75 -9.41 2.33 -5.90
C PRO A 75 -8.92 2.99 -4.60
N GLY A 76 -9.77 3.81 -3.95
CA GLY A 76 -9.48 4.46 -2.68
C GLY A 76 -9.70 3.59 -1.44
N VAL A 77 -10.11 2.32 -1.59
CA VAL A 77 -10.53 1.46 -0.48
C VAL A 77 -9.46 1.22 0.58
N ILE A 78 -8.19 1.19 0.20
CA ILE A 78 -7.06 0.99 1.12
C ILE A 78 -6.89 2.26 1.97
N VAL A 79 -6.81 3.41 1.32
CA VAL A 79 -6.69 4.72 1.99
C VAL A 79 -7.86 4.96 2.93
N SER A 80 -9.10 4.71 2.47
CA SER A 80 -10.29 4.91 3.30
C SER A 80 -10.30 4.00 4.52
N SER A 81 -9.79 2.76 4.41
CA SER A 81 -9.69 1.83 5.53
C SER A 81 -8.71 2.31 6.61
N VAL A 82 -7.64 3.00 6.21
CA VAL A 82 -6.66 3.60 7.15
C VAL A 82 -7.22 4.85 7.81
N VAL A 83 -7.82 5.75 7.03
CA VAL A 83 -8.29 7.07 7.52
C VAL A 83 -9.59 6.94 8.32
N LEU A 84 -10.59 6.27 7.77
CA LEU A 84 -11.92 6.20 8.37
C LEU A 84 -12.00 5.16 9.50
N ARG A 85 -11.08 4.19 9.52
CA ARG A 85 -11.05 3.08 10.48
C ARG A 85 -12.45 2.49 10.70
N PRO A 86 -13.08 1.88 9.68
CA PRO A 86 -14.43 1.33 9.81
C PRO A 86 -14.56 0.30 10.94
N ASN A 87 -13.45 -0.35 11.32
CA ASN A 87 -13.38 -1.30 12.44
C ASN A 87 -13.12 -0.62 13.81
N GLY A 88 -13.19 0.71 13.89
CA GLY A 88 -13.01 1.50 15.11
C GLY A 88 -11.76 1.11 15.91
N SER A 89 -11.99 0.67 17.15
CA SER A 89 -10.91 0.30 18.08
C SER A 89 -10.38 -1.13 17.91
N LEU A 90 -10.86 -1.90 16.91
CA LEU A 90 -10.46 -3.30 16.74
C LEU A 90 -8.93 -3.47 16.64
N ILE A 91 -8.30 -2.76 15.70
CA ILE A 91 -6.84 -2.83 15.49
C ILE A 91 -6.06 -2.40 16.75
N PRO A 92 -6.27 -1.20 17.33
CA PRO A 92 -5.52 -0.79 18.51
C PRO A 92 -5.79 -1.70 19.73
N ARG A 93 -6.98 -2.28 19.85
CA ARG A 93 -7.30 -3.27 20.89
C ARG A 93 -6.50 -4.56 20.68
N THR A 94 -6.55 -5.14 19.48
CA THR A 94 -5.83 -6.39 19.17
C THR A 94 -4.32 -6.24 19.35
N LEU A 95 -3.73 -5.10 18.94
CA LEU A 95 -2.31 -4.81 19.18
C LEU A 95 -1.98 -4.81 20.69
N ARG A 96 -2.79 -4.09 21.49
CA ARG A 96 -2.61 -3.99 22.94
C ARG A 96 -2.74 -5.35 23.63
N GLU A 97 -3.76 -6.13 23.29
CA GLU A 97 -4.03 -7.45 23.88
C GLU A 97 -2.94 -8.48 23.56
N ASN A 98 -2.20 -8.29 22.47
CA ASN A 98 -1.12 -9.19 22.04
C ASN A 98 0.27 -8.59 22.30
N GLY A 99 0.39 -7.55 23.13
CA GLY A 99 1.67 -6.96 23.53
C GLY A 99 2.46 -6.29 22.40
N VAL A 100 1.83 -6.03 21.25
CA VAL A 100 2.48 -5.38 20.11
C VAL A 100 2.38 -3.86 20.28
N LYS A 101 3.54 -3.22 20.41
CA LYS A 101 3.64 -1.76 20.44
C LYS A 101 3.94 -1.24 19.04
N MET A 102 3.07 -0.35 18.57
CA MET A 102 3.27 0.35 17.30
C MET A 102 3.37 1.85 17.60
N PRO A 103 4.48 2.51 17.24
CA PRO A 103 4.60 3.95 17.41
C PRO A 103 3.49 4.69 16.65
N PRO A 104 2.96 5.81 17.17
CA PRO A 104 2.07 6.68 16.41
C PRO A 104 2.66 7.05 15.05
N HIS A 105 1.79 7.28 14.06
CA HIS A 105 2.17 7.79 12.75
C HIS A 105 1.35 9.03 12.43
N ALA A 106 2.00 10.14 12.14
CA ALA A 106 1.35 11.30 11.56
C ALA A 106 1.24 11.07 10.05
N TRP A 107 0.13 10.48 9.60
CA TRP A 107 -0.10 10.18 8.19
C TRP A 107 -0.11 11.45 7.34
N THR A 108 0.78 11.51 6.35
CA THR A 108 0.72 12.50 5.29
C THR A 108 -0.11 11.97 4.11
N ILE A 109 -0.48 12.86 3.18
CA ILE A 109 -1.13 12.43 1.93
C ILE A 109 -0.19 11.56 1.09
N ASP A 110 1.11 11.86 1.10
CA ASP A 110 2.12 11.08 0.39
C ASP A 110 2.24 9.66 0.96
N ASP A 111 2.28 9.51 2.29
CA ASP A 111 2.29 8.19 2.93
C ASP A 111 1.09 7.32 2.51
N LEU A 112 -0.10 7.91 2.47
CA LEU A 112 -1.32 7.22 2.09
C LEU A 112 -1.30 6.82 0.61
N ARG A 113 -0.80 7.70 -0.27
CA ARG A 113 -0.64 7.44 -1.70
C ARG A 113 0.36 6.32 -1.95
N ASP A 114 1.54 6.40 -1.33
CA ASP A 114 2.61 5.42 -1.47
C ASP A 114 2.18 4.04 -0.95
N LEU A 115 1.52 4.01 0.21
CA LEU A 115 0.97 2.78 0.77
C LEU A 115 -0.06 2.16 -0.19
N ASN A 116 -0.97 2.97 -0.73
CA ASN A 116 -1.99 2.49 -1.67
C ASN A 116 -1.37 1.91 -2.94
N GLN A 117 -0.40 2.62 -3.53
CA GLN A 117 0.34 2.16 -4.72
C GLN A 117 1.07 0.84 -4.44
N TYR A 118 1.81 0.76 -3.33
CA TYR A 118 2.52 -0.45 -2.93
C TYR A 118 1.57 -1.64 -2.79
N MET A 119 0.51 -1.48 -1.98
CA MET A 119 -0.43 -2.57 -1.71
C MET A 119 -1.17 -3.00 -2.98
N THR A 120 -1.60 -2.07 -3.82
CA THR A 120 -2.24 -2.36 -5.12
C THR A 120 -1.31 -3.18 -6.01
N ALA A 121 -0.03 -2.78 -6.10
CA ALA A 121 0.95 -3.49 -6.91
C ALA A 121 1.24 -4.90 -6.39
N VAL A 122 1.27 -5.10 -5.06
CA VAL A 122 1.42 -6.44 -4.47
C VAL A 122 0.18 -7.30 -4.74
N ILE A 123 -1.03 -6.78 -4.50
CA ILE A 123 -2.29 -7.51 -4.75
C ILE A 123 -2.43 -7.94 -6.21
N ALA A 124 -2.02 -7.07 -7.16
CA ALA A 124 -2.05 -7.37 -8.59
C ALA A 124 -1.09 -8.50 -8.99
N ARG A 125 0.03 -8.66 -8.27
CA ARG A 125 1.03 -9.72 -8.51
C ARG A 125 0.74 -11.01 -7.72
N SER A 126 -0.04 -10.93 -6.66
CA SER A 126 -0.42 -12.08 -5.84
C SER A 126 -1.38 -12.99 -6.58
N ARG A 127 -0.95 -14.24 -6.81
CA ARG A 127 -1.79 -15.32 -7.33
C ARG A 127 -2.86 -15.68 -6.31
#